data_AF-A0A537IXX6-F1
#
_entry.id   AF-A0A537IXX6-F1
#
_cell.length_a   1.000
_cell.length_b   1.000
_cell.length_c   1.000
_cell.angle_alpha   90.00
_cell.angle_beta   90.00
_cell.angle_gamma   90.00
#
_symmetry.space_group_name_H-M   'P 1'
#
loop_
_entity.id
_entity.type
_entity.pdbx_description
1 polymer ?
#
loop_
_entity_poly.entity_id
_entity_poly.type
_entity_poly.pdbx_seq_one_letter_code
_entity_poly.pdbx_strand_id
1 'polypeptide(L)' 'AHDVASKLEVGGVAINEYLVTFPQTPFGGYKDSGIGHENGVRALEYYTRTKNVSVNLS' A
#
# COMPACT_ATOMS: atom_id res chain seq x y z
N ALA A 1 -22.93 -1.27 2.16
CA ALA A 1 -21.62 -1.52 2.81
C ALA A 1 -20.47 -1.05 1.93
N HIS A 2 -20.34 -1.58 0.69
CA HIS A 2 -19.33 -1.15 -0.28
C HIS A 2 -19.35 0.36 -0.58
N ASP A 3 -20.53 0.96 -0.74
CA ASP A 3 -20.65 2.41 -1.02
C ASP A 3 -20.13 3.31 0.11
N VAL A 4 -20.23 2.85 1.36
CA VAL A 4 -19.68 3.59 2.50
C VAL A 4 -18.18 3.35 2.55
N ALA A 5 -17.74 2.09 2.41
CA ALA A 5 -16.33 1.73 2.39
C ALA A 5 -15.53 2.50 1.33
N SER A 6 -16.08 2.71 0.12
CA SER A 6 -15.42 3.44 -0.96
C SER A 6 -15.32 4.96 -0.73
N LYS A 7 -16.07 5.50 0.24
CA LYS A 7 -16.06 6.93 0.59
C LYS A 7 -15.18 7.26 1.79
N LEU A 8 -14.69 6.24 2.51
CA LEU A 8 -13.83 6.44 3.67
C LEU A 8 -12.38 6.68 3.23
N GLU A 9 -11.77 7.71 3.80
CA GLU A 9 -10.34 7.99 3.66
C GLU A 9 -9.56 7.19 4.71
N VAL A 10 -9.38 5.89 4.44
CA VAL A 10 -8.70 4.94 5.34
C VAL A 10 -7.81 3.99 4.53
N GLY A 11 -6.72 3.51 5.12
CA GLY A 11 -5.83 2.56 4.45
C GLY A 11 -6.33 1.10 4.47
N GLY A 12 -7.30 0.78 5.32
CA GLY A 12 -7.97 -0.51 5.37
C GLY A 12 -9.34 -0.40 6.04
N VAL A 13 -10.31 -1.18 5.55
CA VAL A 13 -11.67 -1.23 6.09
C VAL A 13 -12.15 -2.68 6.10
N ALA A 14 -12.72 -3.11 7.22
CA ALA A 14 -13.40 -4.40 7.33
C ALA A 14 -14.92 -4.17 7.33
N ILE A 15 -15.66 -5.09 6.70
CA ILE A 15 -17.12 -5.06 6.64
C ILE A 15 -17.63 -6.31 7.35
N ASN A 16 -18.44 -6.11 8.40
CA ASN A 16 -18.99 -7.18 9.24
C ASN A 16 -17.93 -8.08 9.91
N GLU A 17 -16.71 -7.58 10.07
CA GLU A 17 -15.58 -8.26 10.71
C GLU A 17 -14.64 -7.22 11.34
N TYR A 18 -13.65 -7.69 12.10
CA TYR A 18 -12.51 -6.87 12.51
C TYR A 18 -11.45 -6.81 11.42
N LEU A 19 -10.72 -5.70 11.34
CA LEU A 19 -9.65 -5.55 10.38
C LEU A 19 -8.51 -6.54 10.70
N VAL A 20 -8.29 -7.48 9.78
CA VAL A 20 -7.14 -8.39 9.79
C VAL A 20 -6.18 -7.94 8.70
N THR A 21 -4.89 -7.85 9.05
CA THR A 21 -3.83 -7.55 8.08
C THR A 21 -3.17 -8.85 7.61
N PHE A 22 -2.90 -8.93 6.31
CA PHE A 22 -2.23 -10.07 5.71
C PHE A 22 -0.92 -9.62 5.05
N PRO A 23 0.15 -10.44 5.06
CA PRO A 23 1.41 -10.07 4.41
C PRO A 23 1.29 -9.74 2.92
N GLN A 24 0.26 -10.26 2.24
CA GLN A 24 0.01 -10.07 0.81
C GLN A 24 -0.70 -8.74 0.51
N THR A 25 -1.37 -8.12 1.48
CA THR A 25 -2.15 -6.89 1.30
C THR A 25 -1.40 -5.68 1.87
N PRO A 26 -1.39 -4.53 1.19
CA PRO A 26 -0.73 -3.34 1.72
C PRO A 26 -1.40 -2.87 3.01
N PHE A 27 -0.59 -2.46 3.98
CA PHE A 27 -1.02 -1.84 5.24
C PHE A 27 -0.47 -0.43 5.32
N GLY A 28 -1.32 0.56 5.58
CA GLY A 28 -0.95 1.97 5.61
C GLY A 28 -2.09 2.83 6.14
N GLY A 29 -1.83 4.14 6.22
CA GLY A 29 -2.77 5.12 6.73
C GLY A 29 -3.11 6.19 5.70
N TYR A 30 -4.19 6.92 5.95
CA TYR A 30 -4.53 8.16 5.25
C TYR A 30 -4.28 9.35 6.17
N LYS A 31 -4.04 10.53 5.59
CA LYS A 31 -3.81 11.79 6.33
C LYS A 31 -2.65 11.64 7.32
N ASP A 32 -2.82 12.12 8.54
CA ASP A 32 -1.78 12.12 9.56
C ASP A 32 -1.53 10.74 10.18
N SER A 33 -2.25 9.69 9.76
CA SER A 33 -2.05 8.33 10.27
C SER A 33 -0.77 7.65 9.77
N GLY A 34 -0.08 8.23 8.77
CA GLY A 34 1.22 7.73 8.33
C GLY A 34 1.55 8.07 6.89
N ILE A 35 2.78 7.75 6.48
CA ILE A 35 3.29 7.94 5.13
C ILE A 35 3.77 6.59 4.60
N GLY A 36 3.20 6.17 3.48
CA GLY A 36 3.59 4.94 2.79
C GLY A 36 2.80 3.71 3.19
N HIS A 37 3.32 2.56 2.76
CA HIS A 37 2.70 1.26 2.97
C HIS A 37 3.74 0.22 3.36
N GLU A 38 3.39 -0.61 4.33
CA GLU A 38 4.04 -1.88 4.63
C GLU A 38 3.26 -3.02 3.96
N ASN A 39 3.86 -4.21 3.93
CA ASN A 39 3.31 -5.41 3.29
C ASN A 39 2.98 -5.28 1.78
N GLY A 40 2.59 -6.42 1.19
CA GLY A 40 2.25 -6.53 -0.22
C GLY A 40 3.39 -6.09 -1.15
N VAL A 41 3.05 -5.95 -2.43
CA VAL A 41 4.00 -5.47 -3.45
C VAL A 41 4.38 -4.00 -3.25
N ARG A 42 3.50 -3.21 -2.62
CA ARG A 42 3.69 -1.78 -2.41
C ARG A 42 4.86 -1.49 -1.46
N ALA A 43 5.08 -2.34 -0.45
CA ALA A 43 6.23 -2.20 0.44
C ALA A 43 7.57 -2.37 -0.28
N LEU A 44 7.64 -3.15 -1.36
CA LEU A 44 8.88 -3.32 -2.12
C LEU A 44 9.35 -1.99 -2.71
N GLU A 45 8.42 -1.11 -3.11
CA GLU A 45 8.76 0.23 -3.60
C GLU A 45 9.47 1.09 -2.53
N TYR A 46 9.18 0.86 -1.25
CA TYR A 46 9.83 1.55 -0.12
C TYR A 46 11.22 1.00 0.23
N TYR A 47 11.43 -0.31 0.07
CA TYR A 47 12.70 -0.95 0.40
C TYR A 47 13.65 -1.10 -0.80
N THR A 48 13.22 -0.70 -1.99
CA THR A 48 14.04 -0.78 -3.20
C THR A 48 14.21 0.58 -3.85
N ARG A 49 15.25 0.72 -4.68
CA ARG A 49 15.49 1.93 -5.45
C ARG A 49 15.71 1.58 -6.91
N THR A 50 14.86 2.10 -7.78
CA THR A 50 15.01 1.95 -9.23
C THR A 50 16.31 2.64 -9.69
N LYS A 51 17.14 1.89 -10.41
CA LYS A 51 18.35 2.41 -11.07
C LYS A 51 18.21 2.19 -12.57
N ASN A 52 18.31 3.27 -13.34
CA ASN A 52 18.41 3.19 -14.80
C ASN A 52 19.89 3.12 -15.20
N VAL A 53 20.23 2.15 -16.06
CA VAL A 53 21.57 2.00 -16.64
C VAL A 53 21.40 1.84 -18.14
N SER A 54 22.14 2.63 -18.91
CA SER A 54 22.14 2.59 -20.37
C SER A 54 23.57 2.39 -20.86
N VAL A 55 23.73 1.52 -21.86
CA VAL A 55 25.03 1.17 -22.45
C VAL A 55 24.92 1.26 -23.97
N ASN A 56 25.79 2.05 -24.58
CA ASN A 56 25.95 2.08 -26.04
C ASN A 56 26.95 0.97 -26.44
N LEU A 57 26.57 0.13 -27.41
CA LEU A 57 27.35 -1.01 -27.88
C LEU A 57 27.95 -0.80 -29.29
N SER A 58 27.84 0.41 -29.83
CA SER A 58 28.41 0.82 -31.13
C SER A 58 29.67 1.65 -30.96
#